data_AF-A0A6S7F029-F1
#
_entry.id   AF-A0A6S7F029-F1
#
_cell.length_a   1.000
_cell.length_b   1.000
_cell.length_c   1.000
_cell.angle_alpha   90.00
_cell.angle_beta   90.00
_cell.angle_gamma   90.00
#
_symmetry.space_group_name_H-M   'P 1'
#
loop_
_entity.id
_entity.type
_entity.pdbx_description
1 polymer ?
#
loop_
_entity_poly.entity_id
_entity_poly.type
_entity_poly.pdbx_seq_one_letter_code
_entity_poly.pdbx_strand_id
1 'polypeptide(L)'
;MDSSPSLQSESATPETGRRERKRQQTLDHLAQTAWRLFETLGYDVVTMEQIAAQADVSKGTLYNHFPVKEALLAHRFHGELAASIHDLQPALQSLPTLARRLTRILHASAHWSESHRAYLGPYLRYRLTTLQPGAHDDGRYPRSGMQALFTALIADAQAAGQARTDLAADQLAHQLQFLYLGAMLRWQDLPRASLKAEFDAAVSLFVHGVDPGAAA
;
A
#
# COMPACT_ATOMS: atom_id res chain seq x y z
N MET A 1 -27.60 -39.36 -14.28
CA MET A 1 -28.60 -38.41 -14.83
C MET A 1 -29.06 -37.57 -13.66
N ASP A 2 -28.21 -36.66 -13.20
CA ASP A 2 -27.94 -35.32 -13.75
C ASP A 2 -28.95 -34.30 -13.20
N SER A 3 -28.47 -33.47 -12.28
CA SER A 3 -29.00 -32.14 -11.94
C SER A 3 -28.03 -31.50 -10.96
N SER A 4 -26.97 -30.91 -11.52
CA SER A 4 -26.10 -29.96 -10.84
C SER A 4 -26.87 -28.64 -10.62
N PRO A 5 -26.77 -27.96 -9.46
CA PRO A 5 -27.18 -26.57 -9.35
C PRO A 5 -26.04 -25.71 -9.92
N SER A 6 -26.31 -25.10 -11.07
CA SER A 6 -25.44 -24.14 -11.72
C SER A 6 -25.22 -22.92 -10.82
N LEU A 7 -24.00 -22.74 -10.33
CA LEU A 7 -23.54 -21.48 -9.75
C LEU A 7 -23.52 -20.41 -10.85
N GLN A 8 -24.59 -19.64 -10.93
CA GLN A 8 -24.63 -18.43 -11.75
C GLN A 8 -23.77 -17.37 -11.07
N SER A 9 -22.66 -17.03 -11.71
CA SER A 9 -21.84 -15.86 -11.40
C SER A 9 -22.71 -14.60 -11.47
N GLU A 10 -22.97 -13.97 -10.32
CA GLU A 10 -23.57 -12.63 -10.25
C GLU A 10 -22.64 -11.64 -10.98
N SER A 11 -23.00 -11.31 -12.21
CA SER A 11 -22.42 -10.20 -12.94
C SER A 11 -22.95 -8.91 -12.31
N ALA A 12 -22.06 -8.12 -11.70
CA ALA A 12 -22.40 -6.82 -11.13
C ALA A 12 -23.08 -5.93 -12.19
N THR A 13 -24.26 -5.42 -11.89
CA THR A 13 -25.07 -4.61 -12.80
C THR A 13 -24.37 -3.29 -13.20
N PRO A 14 -24.56 -2.80 -14.43
CA PRO A 14 -23.86 -1.62 -14.96
C PRO A 14 -24.10 -0.32 -14.16
N GLU A 15 -25.22 -0.22 -13.43
CA GLU A 15 -25.50 0.91 -12.52
C GLU A 15 -24.58 0.94 -11.31
N THR A 16 -24.27 -0.23 -10.74
CA THR A 16 -23.37 -0.39 -9.59
C THR A 16 -21.96 0.10 -9.97
N GLY A 17 -21.49 -0.24 -11.16
CA GLY A 17 -20.21 0.25 -11.69
C GLY A 17 -20.17 1.77 -11.92
N ARG A 18 -21.29 2.40 -12.29
CA ARG A 18 -21.34 3.87 -12.48
C ARG A 18 -21.26 4.62 -11.14
N ARG A 19 -21.96 4.11 -10.12
CA ARG A 19 -21.94 4.68 -8.76
C ARG A 19 -20.55 4.57 -8.14
N GLU A 20 -19.90 3.42 -8.29
CA GLU A 20 -18.56 3.21 -7.74
C GLU A 20 -17.51 4.10 -8.42
N ARG A 21 -17.54 4.21 -9.76
CA ARG A 21 -16.65 5.15 -10.48
C ARG A 21 -16.84 6.60 -10.02
N LYS A 22 -18.09 7.05 -9.84
CA LYS A 22 -18.38 8.40 -9.38
C LYS A 22 -17.86 8.62 -7.96
N ARG A 23 -18.03 7.62 -7.08
CA ARG A 23 -17.48 7.65 -5.72
C ARG A 23 -15.96 7.76 -5.73
N GLN A 24 -15.27 6.93 -6.50
CA GLN A 24 -13.80 6.96 -6.61
C GLN A 24 -13.30 8.32 -7.12
N GLN A 25 -13.95 8.88 -8.15
CA GLN A 25 -13.63 10.23 -8.66
C GLN A 25 -13.78 11.30 -7.57
N THR A 26 -14.81 11.21 -6.72
CA THR A 26 -14.97 12.12 -5.58
C THR A 26 -13.83 11.94 -4.57
N LEU A 27 -13.48 10.71 -4.19
CA LEU A 27 -12.38 10.44 -3.26
C LEU A 27 -11.04 10.99 -3.79
N ASP A 28 -10.74 10.74 -5.06
CA ASP A 28 -9.52 11.21 -5.72
C ASP A 28 -9.49 12.74 -5.78
N HIS A 29 -10.61 13.39 -6.08
CA HIS A 29 -10.71 14.85 -6.08
C HIS A 29 -10.45 15.46 -4.70
N LEU A 30 -11.02 14.88 -3.64
CA LEU A 30 -10.81 15.35 -2.26
C LEU A 30 -9.34 15.17 -1.85
N ALA A 31 -8.76 13.99 -2.08
CA ALA A 31 -7.37 13.70 -1.76
C ALA A 31 -6.38 14.58 -2.54
N GLN A 32 -6.63 14.81 -3.83
CA GLN A 32 -5.80 15.69 -4.67
C GLN A 32 -5.91 17.16 -4.24
N THR A 33 -7.08 17.61 -3.80
CA THR A 33 -7.26 18.97 -3.29
C THR A 33 -6.55 19.17 -1.96
N ALA A 34 -6.64 18.19 -1.05
CA ALA A 34 -5.87 18.19 0.18
C ALA A 34 -4.37 18.21 -0.09
N TRP A 35 -3.89 17.36 -1.01
CA TRP A 35 -2.47 17.30 -1.39
C TRP A 35 -1.92 18.64 -1.87
N ARG A 36 -2.63 19.34 -2.78
CA ARG A 36 -2.21 20.67 -3.25
C ARG A 36 -2.12 21.69 -2.11
N LEU A 37 -3.06 21.65 -1.16
CA LEU A 37 -3.01 22.52 0.02
C LEU A 37 -1.82 22.18 0.92
N PHE A 38 -1.53 20.89 1.14
CA PHE A 38 -0.38 20.45 1.91
C PHE A 38 0.94 20.91 1.29
N GLU A 39 1.08 20.80 -0.02
CA GLU A 39 2.28 21.28 -0.75
C GLU A 39 2.43 22.81 -0.69
N THR A 40 1.33 23.55 -0.69
CA THR A 40 1.35 25.02 -0.75
C THR A 40 1.50 25.67 0.63
N LEU A 41 0.80 25.17 1.64
CA LEU A 41 0.66 25.79 2.96
C LEU A 41 1.34 25.00 4.08
N GLY A 42 1.75 23.76 3.81
CA GLY A 42 2.30 22.83 4.79
C GLY A 42 1.24 21.95 5.46
N TYR A 43 1.58 20.67 5.67
CA TYR A 43 0.70 19.65 6.23
C TYR A 43 0.09 20.03 7.60
N ASP A 44 0.91 20.57 8.50
CA ASP A 44 0.50 20.87 9.87
C ASP A 44 -0.51 22.03 9.95
N VAL A 45 -0.38 23.01 9.05
CA VAL A 45 -1.20 24.23 9.03
C VAL A 45 -2.58 23.98 8.42
N VAL A 46 -2.66 23.12 7.40
CA VAL A 46 -3.91 22.85 6.69
C VAL A 46 -4.93 22.15 7.59
N THR A 47 -6.18 22.60 7.54
CA THR A 47 -7.31 22.06 8.30
C THR A 47 -8.30 21.31 7.39
N MET A 48 -9.12 20.42 7.97
CA MET A 48 -10.20 19.76 7.22
C MET A 48 -11.20 20.77 6.66
N GLU A 49 -11.44 21.87 7.38
CA GLU A 49 -12.23 23.02 6.95
C GLU A 49 -11.75 23.64 5.64
N GLN A 50 -10.46 23.95 5.56
CA GLN A 50 -9.86 24.54 4.37
C GLN A 50 -9.95 23.58 3.18
N ILE A 51 -9.76 22.29 3.42
CA ILE A 51 -9.89 21.26 2.37
C ILE A 51 -11.33 21.21 1.86
N ALA A 52 -12.32 21.16 2.76
CA ALA A 52 -13.73 21.13 2.38
C ALA A 52 -14.14 22.37 1.57
N ALA A 53 -13.71 23.56 2.02
CA ALA A 53 -13.95 24.82 1.32
C ALA A 53 -13.30 24.84 -0.07
N GLN A 54 -12.04 24.38 -0.18
CA GLN A 54 -11.30 24.37 -1.43
C GLN A 54 -11.84 23.34 -2.44
N ALA A 55 -12.42 22.23 -1.95
CA ALA A 55 -13.01 21.17 -2.74
C ALA A 55 -14.50 21.40 -3.06
N ASP A 56 -15.07 22.53 -2.63
CA ASP A 56 -16.49 22.88 -2.83
C ASP A 56 -17.46 21.81 -2.29
N VAL A 57 -17.19 21.31 -1.08
CA VAL A 57 -18.04 20.33 -0.38
C VAL A 57 -18.34 20.76 1.05
N SER A 58 -19.42 20.22 1.62
CA SER A 58 -19.69 20.42 3.05
C SER A 58 -18.66 19.69 3.92
N LYS A 59 -18.40 20.19 5.13
CA LYS A 59 -17.56 19.48 6.12
C LYS A 59 -18.07 18.05 6.37
N GLY A 60 -19.38 17.89 6.53
CA GLY A 60 -19.99 16.58 6.75
C GLY A 60 -19.72 15.61 5.60
N THR A 61 -19.78 16.09 4.36
CA THR A 61 -19.42 15.29 3.17
C THR A 61 -17.96 14.85 3.23
N LEU A 62 -17.03 15.76 3.56
CA LEU A 62 -15.61 15.41 3.68
C LEU A 62 -15.39 14.39 4.79
N TYR A 63 -15.91 14.63 6.00
CA TYR A 63 -15.75 13.73 7.15
C TYR A 63 -16.39 12.36 6.94
N ASN A 64 -17.47 12.27 6.16
CA ASN A 64 -18.08 11.00 5.77
C ASN A 64 -17.15 10.13 4.93
N HIS A 65 -16.30 10.75 4.10
CA HIS A 65 -15.33 10.05 3.27
C HIS A 65 -13.98 9.85 3.97
N PHE A 66 -13.49 10.89 4.66
CA PHE A 66 -12.19 10.91 5.29
C PHE A 66 -12.31 11.49 6.71
N PRO A 67 -12.16 10.67 7.76
CA PRO A 67 -12.36 11.15 9.12
C PRO A 67 -11.23 12.07 9.60
N VAL A 68 -10.03 11.95 9.02
CA VAL A 68 -8.81 12.67 9.43
C VAL A 68 -7.95 13.04 8.22
N LYS A 69 -7.04 14.01 8.40
CA LYS A 69 -6.13 14.50 7.33
C LYS A 69 -5.24 13.40 6.78
N GLU A 70 -4.78 12.52 7.65
CA GLU A 70 -3.92 11.38 7.32
C GLU A 70 -4.61 10.38 6.39
N ALA A 71 -5.94 10.27 6.44
CA ALA A 71 -6.70 9.38 5.57
C ALA A 71 -6.67 9.87 4.11
N LEU A 72 -6.75 11.19 3.90
CA LEU A 72 -6.58 11.81 2.57
C LEU A 72 -5.17 11.58 2.03
N LEU A 73 -4.17 11.77 2.89
CA LEU A 73 -2.77 11.53 2.56
C LEU A 73 -2.52 10.07 2.17
N ALA A 74 -3.03 9.13 2.98
CA ALA A 74 -2.90 7.70 2.72
C ALA A 74 -3.59 7.30 1.41
N HIS A 75 -4.80 7.81 1.12
CA HIS A 75 -5.49 7.56 -0.15
C HIS A 75 -4.65 8.02 -1.35
N ARG A 76 -4.10 9.24 -1.30
CA ARG A 76 -3.23 9.76 -2.35
C ARG A 76 -2.01 8.87 -2.58
N PHE A 77 -1.33 8.50 -1.49
CA PHE A 77 -0.11 7.68 -1.53
C PHE A 77 -0.39 6.26 -2.02
N HIS A 78 -1.52 5.68 -1.64
CA HIS A 78 -1.94 4.37 -2.12
C HIS A 78 -2.19 4.37 -3.62
N GLY A 79 -2.81 5.43 -4.17
CA GLY A 79 -2.99 5.59 -5.61
C GLY A 79 -1.66 5.64 -6.37
N GLU A 80 -0.69 6.41 -5.89
CA GLU A 80 0.65 6.49 -6.52
C GLU A 80 1.41 5.18 -6.46
N LEU A 81 1.34 4.51 -5.31
CA LEU A 81 2.00 3.23 -5.12
C LEU A 81 1.35 2.16 -5.99
N ALA A 82 0.02 2.14 -6.11
CA ALA A 82 -0.70 1.22 -6.99
C ALA A 82 -0.33 1.42 -8.47
N ALA A 83 -0.27 2.67 -8.93
CA ALA A 83 0.18 3.00 -10.30
C ALA A 83 1.64 2.54 -10.52
N SER A 84 2.53 2.83 -9.57
CA SER A 84 3.93 2.41 -9.64
C SER A 84 4.09 0.89 -9.68
N ILE A 85 3.29 0.15 -8.90
CA ILE A 85 3.27 -1.32 -8.90
C ILE A 85 2.84 -1.83 -10.28
N HIS A 86 1.76 -1.28 -10.83
CA HIS A 86 1.25 -1.66 -12.15
C HIS A 86 2.35 -1.51 -13.23
N ASP A 87 3.07 -0.40 -13.21
CA ASP A 87 4.12 -0.11 -14.20
C ASP A 87 5.37 -1.01 -14.02
N LEU A 88 5.62 -1.49 -12.80
CA LEU A 88 6.73 -2.42 -12.52
C LEU A 88 6.39 -3.87 -12.87
N GLN A 89 5.13 -4.24 -12.97
CA GLN A 89 4.68 -5.62 -13.17
C GLN A 89 5.43 -6.36 -14.31
N PRO A 90 5.64 -5.77 -15.51
CA PRO A 90 6.37 -6.45 -16.58
C PRO A 90 7.84 -6.70 -16.22
N ALA A 91 8.49 -5.75 -15.54
CA ALA A 91 9.88 -5.88 -15.13
C ALA A 91 10.05 -6.98 -14.07
N LEU A 92 9.09 -7.11 -13.14
CA LEU A 92 9.13 -8.11 -12.08
C LEU A 92 9.08 -9.54 -12.61
N GLN A 93 8.33 -9.78 -13.69
CA GLN A 93 8.21 -11.10 -14.32
C GLN A 93 9.55 -11.61 -14.89
N SER A 94 10.43 -10.70 -15.31
CA SER A 94 11.76 -11.05 -15.82
C SER A 94 12.82 -11.33 -14.74
N LEU A 95 12.51 -11.03 -13.47
CA LEU A 95 13.45 -11.25 -12.37
C LEU A 95 13.32 -12.70 -11.84
N PRO A 96 14.45 -13.42 -11.67
CA PRO A 96 14.45 -14.87 -11.46
C PRO A 96 14.15 -15.31 -10.03
N THR A 97 14.28 -14.42 -9.04
CA THR A 97 14.16 -14.77 -7.61
C THR A 97 13.23 -13.81 -6.89
N LEU A 98 12.57 -14.32 -5.83
CA LEU A 98 11.76 -13.52 -4.92
C LEU A 98 12.53 -12.31 -4.38
N ALA A 99 13.76 -12.52 -3.90
CA ALA A 99 14.61 -11.46 -3.37
C ALA A 99 14.77 -10.29 -4.34
N ARG A 100 15.10 -10.55 -5.62
CA ARG A 100 15.28 -9.50 -6.63
C ARG A 100 13.96 -8.77 -6.93
N ARG A 101 12.85 -9.49 -6.98
CA ARG A 101 11.51 -8.89 -7.17
C ARG A 101 11.16 -7.96 -6.02
N LEU A 102 11.36 -8.41 -4.78
CA LEU A 102 11.12 -7.61 -3.57
C LEU A 102 12.01 -6.37 -3.53
N THR A 103 13.33 -6.52 -3.73
CA THR A 103 14.27 -5.39 -3.79
C THR A 103 13.84 -4.35 -4.83
N ARG A 104 13.43 -4.79 -6.03
CA ARG A 104 13.02 -3.88 -7.11
C ARG A 104 11.81 -3.02 -6.72
N ILE A 105 10.80 -3.61 -6.09
CA ILE A 105 9.58 -2.92 -5.62
C ILE A 105 9.91 -1.96 -4.50
N LEU A 106 10.64 -2.45 -3.49
CA LEU A 106 10.99 -1.65 -2.32
C LEU A 106 11.87 -0.45 -2.72
N HIS A 107 12.83 -0.64 -3.63
CA HIS A 107 13.64 0.47 -4.16
C HIS A 107 12.83 1.51 -4.93
N ALA A 108 11.79 1.09 -5.68
CA ALA A 108 10.89 2.04 -6.32
C ALA A 108 10.11 2.86 -5.28
N SER A 109 9.66 2.22 -4.21
CA SER A 109 9.01 2.92 -3.09
C SER A 109 9.96 3.83 -2.31
N ALA A 110 11.26 3.50 -2.27
CA ALA A 110 12.28 4.27 -1.56
C ALA A 110 12.46 5.66 -2.17
N HIS A 111 12.61 5.74 -3.49
CA HIS A 111 12.77 7.01 -4.19
C HIS A 111 11.61 7.97 -3.92
N TRP A 112 10.39 7.44 -4.03
CA TRP A 112 9.18 8.20 -3.74
C TRP A 112 9.09 8.62 -2.26
N SER A 113 9.53 7.74 -1.34
CA SER A 113 9.49 8.04 0.09
C SER A 113 10.53 9.08 0.50
N GLU A 114 11.72 9.04 -0.10
CA GLU A 114 12.79 10.02 0.10
C GLU A 114 12.36 11.42 -0.33
N SER A 115 11.63 11.56 -1.45
CA SER A 115 11.11 12.86 -1.91
C SER A 115 9.96 13.42 -1.05
N HIS A 116 9.28 12.57 -0.27
CA HIS A 116 8.12 12.94 0.54
C HIS A 116 8.34 12.77 2.04
N ARG A 117 9.60 12.79 2.50
CA ARG A 117 10.01 12.46 3.88
C ARG A 117 9.17 13.13 4.97
N ALA A 118 8.81 14.40 4.78
CA ALA A 118 8.00 15.18 5.74
C ALA A 118 6.57 14.63 5.96
N TYR A 119 6.02 13.94 4.97
CA TYR A 119 4.66 13.38 5.02
C TYR A 119 4.63 11.92 5.48
N LEU A 120 5.79 11.24 5.49
CA LEU A 120 5.85 9.84 5.87
C LEU A 120 5.48 9.60 7.33
N GLY A 121 5.87 10.48 8.26
CA GLY A 121 5.51 10.33 9.67
C GLY A 121 3.99 10.21 9.91
N PRO A 122 3.19 11.22 9.51
CA PRO A 122 1.74 11.16 9.60
C PRO A 122 1.12 9.97 8.85
N TYR A 123 1.63 9.67 7.65
CA TYR A 123 1.20 8.51 6.88
C TYR A 123 1.45 7.19 7.63
N LEU A 124 2.67 6.95 8.12
CA LEU A 124 3.04 5.71 8.82
C LEU A 124 2.24 5.55 10.11
N ARG A 125 2.01 6.63 10.87
CA ARG A 125 1.14 6.60 12.06
C ARG A 125 -0.26 6.11 11.70
N TYR A 126 -0.87 6.71 10.68
CA TYR A 126 -2.20 6.30 10.23
C TYR A 126 -2.22 4.86 9.72
N ARG A 127 -1.22 4.46 8.93
CA ARG A 127 -1.06 3.09 8.47
C ARG A 127 -1.00 2.10 9.64
N LEU A 128 -0.23 2.37 10.68
CA LEU A 128 -0.13 1.48 11.85
C LEU A 128 -1.48 1.33 12.58
N THR A 129 -2.28 2.39 12.67
CA THR A 129 -3.61 2.30 13.31
C THR A 129 -4.67 1.60 12.45
N THR A 130 -4.48 1.59 11.13
CA THR A 130 -5.42 1.01 10.16
C THR A 130 -5.04 -0.39 9.68
N LEU A 131 -3.85 -0.87 10.04
CA LEU A 131 -3.42 -2.26 9.84
C LEU A 131 -4.12 -3.17 10.86
N GLN A 132 -5.40 -3.44 10.61
CA GLN A 132 -6.17 -4.39 11.41
C GLN A 132 -5.97 -5.81 10.87
N PRO A 133 -5.45 -6.77 11.67
CA PRO A 133 -5.41 -8.17 11.29
C PRO A 133 -6.83 -8.69 11.06
N GLY A 134 -7.09 -9.33 9.92
CA GLY A 134 -8.39 -9.95 9.63
C GLY A 134 -9.54 -8.99 9.29
N ALA A 135 -9.31 -7.66 9.26
CA ALA A 135 -10.30 -6.75 8.69
C ALA A 135 -10.36 -7.00 7.18
N HIS A 136 -11.52 -7.46 6.71
CA HIS A 136 -11.86 -7.38 5.30
C HIS A 136 -11.73 -5.93 4.84
N ASP A 137 -11.21 -5.73 3.64
CA ASP A 137 -11.27 -4.44 2.96
C ASP A 137 -12.75 -4.08 2.81
N ASP A 138 -13.28 -3.30 3.74
CA ASP A 138 -14.66 -2.79 3.71
C ASP A 138 -14.82 -1.71 2.62
N GLY A 139 -13.78 -1.50 1.80
CA GLY A 139 -13.72 -0.50 0.74
C GLY A 139 -13.78 0.93 1.28
N ARG A 140 -13.71 1.11 2.60
CA ARG A 140 -13.77 2.44 3.22
C ARG A 140 -12.41 3.14 3.15
N TYR A 141 -11.32 2.37 3.23
CA TYR A 141 -9.95 2.87 3.06
C TYR A 141 -9.18 1.97 2.09
N PRO A 142 -9.15 2.32 0.79
CA PRO A 142 -8.46 1.53 -0.22
C PRO A 142 -7.02 1.25 0.19
N ARG A 143 -6.56 0.01 0.11
CA ARG A 143 -5.16 -0.35 0.41
C ARG A 143 -4.28 -0.05 -0.79
N SER A 144 -2.98 0.15 -0.57
CA SER A 144 -2.00 0.38 -1.65
C SER A 144 -1.76 -0.79 -2.60
N GLY A 145 -2.48 -1.91 -2.45
CA GLY A 145 -2.23 -3.15 -3.19
C GLY A 145 -0.94 -3.89 -2.80
N MET A 146 -0.08 -3.29 -1.96
CA MET A 146 1.23 -3.86 -1.59
C MET A 146 1.12 -5.23 -0.92
N GLN A 147 0.12 -5.42 -0.06
CA GLN A 147 -0.12 -6.70 0.61
C GLN A 147 -0.50 -7.80 -0.40
N ALA A 148 -1.39 -7.49 -1.34
CA ALA A 148 -1.80 -8.41 -2.39
C ALA A 148 -0.63 -8.74 -3.31
N LEU A 149 0.19 -7.75 -3.66
CA LEU A 149 1.40 -7.93 -4.45
C LEU A 149 2.40 -8.85 -3.74
N PHE A 150 2.73 -8.60 -2.47
CA PHE A 150 3.62 -9.46 -1.70
C PHE A 150 3.10 -10.89 -1.61
N THR A 151 1.79 -11.06 -1.38
CA THR A 151 1.15 -12.38 -1.34
C THR A 151 1.31 -13.10 -2.67
N ALA A 152 1.05 -12.43 -3.80
CA ALA A 152 1.21 -13.01 -5.13
C ALA A 152 2.66 -13.42 -5.41
N LEU A 153 3.64 -12.56 -5.11
CA LEU A 153 5.06 -12.85 -5.33
C LEU A 153 5.56 -14.03 -4.49
N ILE A 154 5.10 -14.12 -3.24
CA ILE A 154 5.46 -15.22 -2.34
C ILE A 154 4.79 -16.51 -2.80
N ALA A 155 3.51 -16.47 -3.20
CA ALA A 155 2.80 -17.62 -3.75
C ALA A 155 3.49 -18.15 -5.02
N ASP A 156 3.91 -17.27 -5.93
CA ASP A 156 4.68 -17.63 -7.13
C ASP A 156 6.00 -18.32 -6.75
N ALA A 157 6.71 -17.78 -5.75
CA ALA A 157 7.96 -18.36 -5.27
C ALA A 157 7.75 -19.73 -4.60
N GLN A 158 6.66 -19.91 -3.85
CA GLN A 158 6.29 -21.20 -3.26
C GLN A 158 5.96 -22.23 -4.34
N ALA A 159 5.18 -21.85 -5.36
CA ALA A 159 4.85 -22.72 -6.50
C ALA A 159 6.10 -23.13 -7.30
N ALA A 160 7.09 -22.25 -7.38
CA ALA A 160 8.39 -22.53 -8.01
C ALA A 160 9.38 -23.29 -7.11
N GLY A 161 9.01 -23.64 -5.87
CA GLY A 161 9.90 -24.29 -4.90
C GLY A 161 11.04 -23.41 -4.38
N GLN A 162 10.92 -22.08 -4.53
CA GLN A 162 11.92 -21.09 -4.15
C GLN A 162 11.65 -20.45 -2.77
N ALA A 163 10.55 -20.82 -2.11
CA ALA A 163 10.18 -20.31 -0.80
C ALA A 163 9.60 -21.42 0.09
N ARG A 164 9.73 -21.27 1.40
CA ARG A 164 9.18 -22.18 2.40
C ARG A 164 7.65 -22.30 2.27
N THR A 165 7.11 -23.49 2.48
CA THR A 165 5.67 -23.79 2.32
C THR A 165 4.99 -24.22 3.61
N ASP A 166 5.74 -24.27 4.71
CA ASP A 166 5.19 -24.54 6.05
C ASP A 166 4.38 -23.35 6.61
N LEU A 167 4.54 -22.15 6.03
CA LEU A 167 3.73 -20.97 6.30
C LEU A 167 2.97 -20.55 5.03
N ALA A 168 1.74 -20.09 5.21
CA ALA A 168 0.93 -19.59 4.11
C ALA A 168 1.49 -18.26 3.53
N ALA A 169 1.31 -18.07 2.22
CA ALA A 169 1.84 -16.89 1.51
C ALA A 169 1.31 -15.57 2.08
N ASP A 170 0.04 -15.54 2.51
CA ASP A 170 -0.59 -14.37 3.12
C ASP A 170 0.08 -14.06 4.47
N GLN A 171 0.35 -15.07 5.30
CA GLN A 171 1.06 -14.89 6.56
C GLN A 171 2.47 -14.32 6.33
N LEU A 172 3.21 -14.87 5.37
CA LEU A 172 4.53 -14.37 4.99
C LEU A 172 4.47 -12.92 4.46
N ALA A 173 3.47 -12.60 3.64
CA ALA A 173 3.26 -11.25 3.12
C ALA A 173 2.97 -10.23 4.22
N HIS A 174 2.20 -10.60 5.25
CA HIS A 174 1.98 -9.75 6.42
C HIS A 174 3.30 -9.46 7.16
N GLN A 175 4.14 -10.48 7.38
CA GLN A 175 5.44 -10.29 8.03
C GLN A 175 6.34 -9.34 7.22
N LEU A 176 6.41 -9.55 5.90
CA LEU A 176 7.14 -8.67 5.00
C LEU A 176 6.61 -7.23 5.04
N GLN A 177 5.29 -7.05 5.12
CA GLN A 177 4.69 -5.73 5.23
C GLN A 177 5.12 -5.01 6.52
N PHE A 178 5.23 -5.70 7.65
CA PHE A 178 5.75 -5.11 8.88
C PHE A 178 7.24 -4.76 8.78
N LEU A 179 8.06 -5.61 8.14
CA LEU A 179 9.47 -5.28 7.88
C LEU A 179 9.61 -4.05 6.99
N TYR A 180 8.79 -3.94 5.94
CA TYR A 180 8.73 -2.76 5.07
C TYR A 180 8.38 -1.48 5.83
N LEU A 181 7.35 -1.52 6.68
CA LEU A 181 6.96 -0.36 7.50
C LEU A 181 8.00 -0.03 8.57
N GLY A 182 8.58 -1.05 9.20
CA GLY A 182 9.65 -0.92 10.19
C GLY A 182 10.90 -0.27 9.61
N ALA A 183 11.32 -0.67 8.40
CA ALA A 183 12.43 -0.06 7.68
C ALA A 183 12.20 1.43 7.42
N MET A 184 10.99 1.83 7.03
CA MET A 184 10.64 3.25 6.85
C MET A 184 10.64 4.03 8.17
N LEU A 185 10.11 3.45 9.25
CA LEU A 185 10.15 4.08 10.58
C LEU A 185 11.58 4.28 11.06
N ARG A 186 12.42 3.23 10.97
CA ARG A 186 13.83 3.29 11.36
C ARG A 186 14.59 4.34 10.53
N TRP A 187 14.30 4.43 9.23
CA TRP A 187 14.87 5.46 8.37
C TRP A 187 14.42 6.90 8.73
N GLN A 188 13.20 7.10 9.22
CA GLN A 188 12.75 8.41 9.73
C GLN A 188 13.61 8.87 10.91
N ASP A 189 13.95 7.95 11.81
CA ASP A 189 14.76 8.21 13.00
C ASP A 189 16.27 8.34 12.71
N LEU A 190 16.72 7.97 11.50
CA LEU A 190 18.12 8.00 11.09
C LEU A 190 18.35 9.04 9.96
N PRO A 191 18.73 10.30 10.29
CA PRO A 191 18.76 11.40 9.32
C PRO A 191 19.72 11.22 8.13
N ARG A 192 20.71 10.33 8.25
CA ARG A 192 21.73 10.06 7.22
C ARG A 192 21.64 8.67 6.60
N ALA A 193 20.61 7.88 6.96
CA ALA A 193 20.44 6.54 6.41
C ALA A 193 19.84 6.59 5.01
N SER A 194 20.21 5.62 4.16
CA SER A 194 19.54 5.37 2.90
C SER A 194 18.35 4.46 3.13
N LEU A 195 17.16 4.84 2.65
CA LEU A 195 15.99 3.99 2.78
C LEU A 195 16.14 2.69 1.94
N LYS A 196 16.87 2.77 0.82
CA LYS A 196 17.22 1.57 0.04
C LYS A 196 18.04 0.57 0.86
N ALA A 197 19.03 1.04 1.62
CA ALA A 197 19.84 0.16 2.47
C ALA A 197 19.00 -0.49 3.58
N GLU A 198 18.07 0.25 4.18
CA GLU A 198 17.12 -0.29 5.17
C GLU A 198 16.21 -1.36 4.54
N PHE A 199 15.76 -1.14 3.30
CA PHE A 199 15.00 -2.14 2.56
C PHE A 199 15.82 -3.36 2.15
N ASP A 200 17.08 -3.19 1.75
CA ASP A 200 17.97 -4.30 1.43
C ASP A 200 18.20 -5.19 2.65
N ALA A 201 18.41 -4.57 3.82
CA ALA A 201 18.49 -5.30 5.09
C ALA A 201 17.19 -6.03 5.43
N ALA A 202 16.04 -5.39 5.24
CA ALA A 202 14.73 -6.02 5.47
C ALA A 202 14.47 -7.21 4.54
N VAL A 203 14.80 -7.10 3.25
CA VAL A 203 14.69 -8.21 2.28
C VAL A 203 15.63 -9.34 2.64
N SER A 204 16.89 -9.03 2.97
CA SER A 204 17.88 -10.03 3.39
C SER A 204 17.39 -10.81 4.61
N LEU A 205 16.94 -10.11 5.65
CA LEU A 205 16.38 -10.72 6.85
C LEU A 205 15.14 -11.58 6.55
N PHE A 206 14.27 -11.13 5.64
CA PHE A 206 13.08 -11.89 5.28
C PHE A 206 13.40 -13.17 4.50
N VAL A 207 14.38 -13.12 3.58
CA VAL A 207 14.74 -14.23 2.70
C VAL A 207 15.64 -15.24 3.41
N HIS A 208 16.59 -14.78 4.22
CA HIS A 208 17.62 -15.63 4.84
C HIS A 208 17.40 -15.85 6.34
N GLY A 209 16.58 -15.03 7.00
CA GLY A 209 16.46 -15.05 8.46
C GLY A 209 17.70 -14.48 9.16
N VAL A 210 17.80 -14.76 10.47
CA VAL A 210 18.92 -14.30 11.32
C VAL A 210 20.03 -15.35 11.44
N ASP A 211 19.77 -16.60 11.04
CA ASP A 211 20.73 -17.68 11.13
C ASP A 211 21.72 -17.57 9.96
N PRO A 212 23.04 -17.41 10.23
CA PRO A 212 24.05 -17.30 9.17
C PRO A 212 24.12 -18.54 8.25
N GLY A 213 23.57 -19.69 8.67
CA GLY A 213 23.60 -20.95 7.90
C GLY A 213 22.61 -21.05 6.73
N ALA A 214 21.65 -20.13 6.59
CA ALA A 214 20.63 -20.16 5.54
C ALA A 214 20.97 -19.33 4.28
N ALA A 215 22.14 -18.67 4.27
CA ALA A 215 22.60 -17.82 3.16
C ALA A 215 23.62 -18.50 2.22
N ALA A 216 23.78 -19.83 2.30
CA ALA A 216 24.73 -20.60 1.49
C ALA A 216 24.06 -21.28 0.28
#